data_AF-A0A1W1XXW8-F1
#
_entry.id   AF-A0A1W1XXW8-F1
#
_cell.length_a   1.000
_cell.length_b   1.000
_cell.length_c   1.000
_cell.angle_alpha   90.00
_cell.angle_beta   90.00
_cell.angle_gamma   90.00
#
_symmetry.space_group_name_H-M   'P 1'
#
loop_
_entity.id
_entity.type
_entity.pdbx_description
1 polymer ?
#
loop_
_entity_poly.entity_id
_entity_poly.type
_entity_poly.pdbx_seq_one_letter_code
_entity_poly.pdbx_strand_id
1 'polypeptide(L)'
;MRLLLLLLCCAGPAVAAPFCLWKVPGDAKPERHINLTVVQYVELADNELHIAYGGGNLGSGHDVRIPLKNREEGQKLLQEMRDTARRCDQAP
;
A
#
# COMPACT_ATOMS: atom_id res chain seq x y z
N MET A 1 0.00 -10.75 45.46
CA MET A 1 0.16 -11.83 44.45
C MET A 1 -1.13 -12.17 43.71
N ARG A 2 -2.00 -11.19 43.41
CA ARG A 2 -3.22 -11.36 42.60
C ARG A 2 -3.29 -10.42 41.39
N LEU A 3 -2.38 -9.45 41.29
CA LEU A 3 -2.37 -8.42 40.25
C LEU A 3 -1.59 -8.83 38.99
N LEU A 4 -0.75 -9.87 39.06
CA LEU A 4 0.06 -10.33 37.91
C LEU A 4 -0.73 -11.17 36.88
N LEU A 5 -1.87 -11.75 37.27
CA LEU A 5 -2.66 -12.63 36.39
C LEU A 5 -3.57 -11.87 35.41
N LEU A 6 -3.79 -10.57 35.62
CA LEU A 6 -4.63 -9.73 34.76
C LEU A 6 -3.90 -9.14 33.55
N LEU A 7 -2.56 -9.23 33.50
CA LEU A 7 -1.74 -8.67 32.42
C LEU A 7 -1.48 -9.64 31.27
N LEU A 8 -1.86 -10.92 31.40
CA LEU A 8 -1.56 -11.95 30.38
C LEU A 8 -2.62 -12.11 29.28
N CYS A 9 -3.78 -11.48 29.38
CA CYS A 9 -4.91 -11.76 28.46
C CYS A 9 -5.01 -10.85 27.23
N CYS A 10 -4.14 -9.85 27.06
CA CYS A 10 -4.20 -8.93 25.91
C CYS A 10 -3.19 -9.25 24.79
N ALA A 11 -2.40 -10.32 24.91
CA ALA A 11 -1.57 -10.81 23.81
C ALA A 11 -2.44 -11.63 22.85
N GLY A 12 -3.35 -10.96 22.13
CA GLY A 12 -3.96 -11.54 20.94
C GLY A 12 -2.85 -11.87 19.92
N PRO A 13 -3.02 -12.89 19.07
CA PRO A 13 -2.05 -13.17 18.02
C PRO A 13 -1.88 -11.91 17.18
N ALA A 14 -0.65 -11.42 17.07
CA ALA A 14 -0.29 -10.39 16.11
C ALA A 14 -0.41 -11.00 14.72
N VAL A 15 -1.62 -10.98 14.15
CA VAL A 15 -1.84 -11.37 12.77
C VAL A 15 -1.22 -10.27 11.93
N ALA A 16 -0.09 -10.57 11.29
CA ALA A 16 0.47 -9.68 10.30
C ALA A 16 -0.58 -9.42 9.23
N ALA A 17 -0.83 -8.15 8.92
CA ALA A 17 -1.75 -7.80 7.84
C ALA A 17 -1.29 -8.50 6.55
N PRO A 18 -2.20 -9.15 5.79
CA PRO A 18 -1.83 -9.78 4.53
C PRO A 18 -1.28 -8.73 3.55
N PHE A 19 -0.44 -9.15 2.61
CA PHE A 19 0.00 -8.26 1.55
C PHE A 19 -1.20 -7.80 0.71
N CYS A 20 -1.28 -6.49 0.46
CA CYS A 20 -2.23 -5.92 -0.48
C CYS A 20 -1.49 -5.51 -1.75
N LEU A 21 -1.29 -6.46 -2.66
CA LEU A 21 -0.47 -6.24 -3.84
C LEU A 21 -1.25 -5.52 -4.95
N TRP A 22 -0.68 -4.44 -5.45
CA TRP A 22 -1.12 -3.76 -6.66
C TRP A 22 -0.02 -3.83 -7.72
N LYS A 23 -0.38 -4.23 -8.95
CA LYS A 23 0.55 -4.36 -10.06
C LYS A 23 0.84 -2.99 -10.66
N VAL A 24 2.12 -2.63 -10.77
CA VAL A 24 2.53 -1.41 -11.46
C VAL A 24 2.27 -1.58 -12.97
N PRO A 25 1.51 -0.69 -13.62
CA PRO A 25 1.22 -0.79 -15.05
C PRO A 25 2.48 -0.62 -15.91
N GLY A 26 2.50 -1.32 -17.05
CA GLY A 26 3.60 -1.31 -18.02
C GLY A 26 4.16 -2.70 -18.32
N ASP A 27 4.98 -2.79 -19.36
CA ASP A 27 5.54 -4.06 -19.85
C ASP A 27 6.92 -4.39 -19.24
N ALA A 28 7.31 -3.69 -18.17
CA ALA A 28 8.62 -3.86 -17.56
C ALA A 28 8.77 -5.28 -16.95
N LYS A 29 9.85 -5.98 -17.32
CA LYS A 29 10.31 -7.20 -16.65
C LYS A 29 11.52 -6.87 -15.76
N PRO A 30 11.55 -7.32 -14.50
CA PRO A 30 10.53 -8.13 -13.82
C PRO A 30 9.25 -7.33 -13.53
N GLU A 31 8.12 -8.03 -13.46
CA GLU A 31 6.84 -7.45 -13.07
C GLU A 31 6.93 -6.90 -11.64
N ARG A 32 6.59 -5.61 -11.47
CA ARG A 32 6.68 -4.94 -10.17
C ARG A 32 5.30 -4.84 -9.54
N HIS A 33 5.25 -5.23 -8.27
CA HIS A 33 4.07 -5.05 -7.43
C HIS A 33 4.43 -4.14 -6.26
N ILE A 34 3.51 -3.24 -5.91
CA ILE A 34 3.59 -2.40 -4.72
C ILE A 34 2.64 -2.97 -3.69
N ASN A 35 3.12 -3.17 -2.47
CA ASN A 35 2.26 -3.48 -1.34
C ASN A 35 1.58 -2.18 -0.87
N LEU A 36 0.27 -2.05 -1.08
CA LEU A 36 -0.51 -0.86 -0.73
C LEU A 36 -0.55 -0.59 0.77
N THR A 37 -0.29 -1.58 1.63
CA THR A 37 -0.26 -1.38 3.10
C THR A 37 0.92 -0.56 3.59
N VAL A 38 1.91 -0.30 2.73
CA VAL A 38 3.10 0.52 3.05
C VAL A 38 3.24 1.76 2.16
N VAL A 39 2.20 2.12 1.42
CA VAL A 39 2.14 3.38 0.65
C VAL A 39 1.96 4.53 1.64
N GLN A 40 2.82 5.54 1.51
CA GLN A 40 2.77 6.74 2.35
C GLN A 40 1.89 7.82 1.72
N TYR A 41 2.06 8.05 0.42
CA TYR A 41 1.25 9.00 -0.33
C TYR A 41 1.24 8.68 -1.83
N VAL A 42 0.25 9.24 -2.51
CA VAL A 42 0.09 9.19 -3.97
C VAL A 42 -0.16 10.61 -4.47
N GLU A 43 0.67 11.08 -5.39
CA GLU A 43 0.53 12.38 -6.05
C GLU A 43 0.07 12.18 -7.50
N LEU A 44 -1.03 12.85 -7.87
CA LEU A 44 -1.59 12.81 -9.21
C LEU A 44 -1.42 14.16 -9.92
N ALA A 45 -0.41 14.23 -10.79
CA ALA A 45 -0.19 15.33 -11.72
C ALA A 45 -0.96 15.09 -13.04
N ASP A 46 -0.87 16.03 -13.99
CA ASP A 46 -1.58 15.91 -15.27
C ASP A 46 -0.95 14.88 -16.22
N ASN A 47 0.34 14.58 -16.02
CA ASN A 47 1.16 13.71 -16.87
C ASN A 47 1.94 12.65 -16.09
N GLU A 48 1.75 12.55 -14.77
CA GLU A 48 2.47 11.60 -13.93
C GLU A 48 1.63 11.19 -12.71
N LEU A 49 1.71 9.91 -12.35
CA LEU A 49 1.28 9.39 -11.05
C LEU A 49 2.52 8.97 -10.27
N HIS A 50 2.75 9.61 -9.13
CA HIS A 50 3.88 9.33 -8.24
C HIS A 50 3.38 8.62 -6.98
N ILE A 51 3.99 7.47 -6.68
CA ILE A 51 3.63 6.61 -5.54
C ILE A 51 4.87 6.48 -4.67
N ALA A 52 4.80 7.00 -3.44
CA ALA A 52 5.86 6.85 -2.45
C ALA A 52 5.47 5.79 -1.41
N TYR A 53 6.36 4.83 -1.17
CA TYR A 53 6.10 3.67 -0.32
C TYR A 53 7.36 3.15 0.35
N GLY A 54 7.17 2.40 1.45
CA GLY A 54 8.29 1.93 2.26
C GLY A 54 8.98 3.08 3.02
N GLY A 55 9.80 2.77 4.02
CA GLY A 55 10.52 3.78 4.79
C GLY A 55 9.70 4.40 5.93
N GLY A 56 9.20 3.56 6.85
CA GLY A 56 8.66 4.03 8.14
C GLY A 56 9.69 4.83 8.97
N ASN A 57 9.55 4.88 10.29
CA ASN A 57 10.33 5.78 11.17
C ASN A 57 11.88 5.63 11.14
N LEU A 58 12.44 4.73 10.32
CA LEU A 58 13.89 4.43 10.23
C LEU A 58 14.46 4.44 8.79
N GLY A 59 13.66 4.72 7.74
CA GLY A 59 14.10 4.71 6.32
C GLY A 59 14.52 3.30 5.80
N SER A 60 14.55 2.95 4.51
CA SER A 60 14.60 3.65 3.21
C SER A 60 13.24 3.79 2.51
N GLY A 61 12.93 4.99 2.02
CA GLY A 61 11.77 5.22 1.14
C GLY A 61 12.04 4.75 -0.29
N HIS A 62 11.00 4.29 -0.97
CA HIS A 62 11.00 3.97 -2.39
C HIS A 62 9.90 4.76 -3.09
N ASP A 63 10.10 5.05 -4.36
CA ASP A 63 9.09 5.65 -5.20
C ASP A 63 8.97 4.97 -6.56
N VAL A 64 7.78 5.10 -7.14
CA VAL A 64 7.47 4.73 -8.51
C VAL A 64 6.75 5.90 -9.16
N ARG A 65 7.21 6.26 -10.36
CA ARG A 65 6.61 7.28 -11.21
C ARG A 65 6.09 6.65 -12.48
N ILE A 66 4.81 6.84 -12.74
CA ILE A 66 4.11 6.29 -13.91
C ILE A 66 3.76 7.46 -14.83
N PRO A 67 4.33 7.53 -16.04
CA PRO A 67 3.95 8.54 -17.00
C PRO A 67 2.50 8.35 -17.44
N LEU A 68 1.75 9.44 -17.52
CA LEU A 68 0.34 9.46 -17.93
C LEU A 68 0.19 10.23 -19.24
N LYS A 69 -0.74 9.79 -20.08
CA LYS A 69 -1.15 10.52 -21.28
C LYS A 69 -1.97 11.75 -20.93
N ASN A 70 -2.77 11.65 -19.87
CA ASN A 70 -3.63 12.72 -19.35
C ASN A 70 -4.10 12.42 -17.92
N ARG A 71 -4.74 13.42 -17.31
CA ARG A 71 -5.29 13.33 -15.96
C ARG A 71 -6.38 12.25 -15.79
N GLU A 72 -7.16 11.97 -16.83
CA GLU A 72 -8.22 10.95 -16.78
C GLU A 72 -7.64 9.54 -16.59
N GLU A 73 -6.53 9.23 -17.28
CA GLU A 73 -5.79 7.97 -17.09
C GLU A 73 -5.29 7.84 -15.65
N GLY A 74 -4.71 8.91 -15.09
CA GLY A 74 -4.27 8.90 -13.70
C GLY A 74 -5.40 8.73 -12.69
N GLN A 75 -6.58 9.32 -12.96
CA GLN A 75 -7.78 9.09 -12.14
C GLN A 75 -8.24 7.63 -12.19
N LYS A 76 -8.17 6.97 -13.34
CA LYS A 76 -8.51 5.55 -13.48
C LYS A 76 -7.56 4.67 -12.67
N LEU A 77 -6.25 4.91 -12.77
CA LEU A 77 -5.25 4.18 -11.97
C LEU A 77 -5.44 4.41 -10.47
N LEU A 78 -5.65 5.66 -10.04
CA LEU A 78 -5.90 5.97 -8.64
C LEU A 78 -7.17 5.28 -8.13
N GLN A 79 -8.23 5.23 -8.95
CA GLN A 79 -9.46 4.52 -8.60
C GLN A 79 -9.23 3.00 -8.47
N GLU A 80 -8.45 2.40 -9.39
CA GLU A 80 -8.07 0.98 -9.33
C GLU A 80 -7.28 0.64 -8.06
N MET A 81 -6.33 1.50 -7.66
CA MET A 81 -5.59 1.35 -6.40
C MET A 81 -6.53 1.38 -5.20
N ARG A 82 -7.49 2.31 -5.17
CA ARG A 82 -8.49 2.42 -4.09
C ARG A 82 -9.38 1.18 -4.01
N ASP A 83 -9.81 0.67 -5.16
CA ASP A 83 -10.65 -0.54 -5.21
C ASP A 83 -9.86 -1.79 -4.82
N THR A 84 -8.56 -1.84 -5.13
CA THR A 84 -7.66 -2.89 -4.66
C THR A 84 -7.51 -2.84 -3.14
N ALA A 85 -7.23 -1.67 -2.56
CA ALA A 85 -7.13 -1.49 -1.12
C ALA A 85 -8.41 -1.90 -0.40
N ARG A 86 -9.58 -1.48 -0.90
CA ARG A 86 -10.89 -1.88 -0.33
C ARG A 86 -11.11 -3.39 -0.32
N ARG A 87 -10.66 -4.11 -1.36
CA ARG A 87 -10.76 -5.57 -1.41
C ARG A 87 -9.85 -6.24 -0.38
N CYS A 88 -8.68 -5.65 -0.09
CA CYS A 88 -7.77 -6.17 0.93
C CYS A 88 -8.29 -5.97 2.36
N ASP A 89 -9.06 -4.91 2.60
CA ASP A 89 -9.66 -4.63 3.91
C ASP A 89 -10.91 -5.47 4.21
N GLN A 90 -11.52 -6.06 3.19
CA GLN A 90 -12.62 -7.00 3.36
C GLN A 90 -12.06 -8.32 3.90
N ALA A 91 -12.37 -8.62 5.17
CA ALA A 91 -12.13 -9.95 5.71
C ALA A 91 -12.82 -10.99 4.82
N PRO A 92 -12.20 -12.17 4.58
CA PRO A 92 -12.83 -13.24 3.80
C PRO A 92 -14.16 -13.70 4.40
#